data_AF-M5BXF3-F1
#
_entry.id   AF-M5BXF3-F1
#
_cell.length_a   1.000
_cell.length_b   1.000
_cell.length_c   1.000
_cell.angle_alpha   90.00
_cell.angle_beta   90.00
_cell.angle_gamma   90.00
#
_symmetry.space_group_name_H-M   'P 1'
#
loop_
_entity.id
_entity.type
_entity.pdbx_description
1 polymer ?
#
loop_
_entity_poly.entity_id
_entity_poly.type
_entity_poly.pdbx_seq_one_letter_code
_entity_poly.pdbx_strand_id
1 'polypeptide(L)'
;MGIKAIVEAIVEPPQEGDTDGLTVDEDHIWDIEDPVKELASLCGDSGGLQLVGMVWTDLTPDPDDRTKSICKRHAGSYFLNKDGAVAVEAYMASEQAAAMVEADMVEASVDPGLVRVKEEGPGRYIPEVFYRYRNEYGRDVQKSARPAFPVEYLLINVTHGFPINPSPVFRSNSFAIENRPLLQTQDFSKVLQDLHKLGATDLLDPTTVLKVMDYLSDFHLLLFLPSTGMLGEREYKNIVKAVTAPDDQRLKLMEGVMNSDGWQTLMAIVRENAPSARTAGPRPDSPFEIPPELRDEPMHDVAGDRPCPHCTYVNVPGTTDCDVCGLPLSG
;
A
#
# COMPACT_ATOMS: atom_id res chain seq x y z
N MET A 1 -21.40 14.73 -16.71
CA MET A 1 -21.52 13.90 -15.49
C MET A 1 -20.17 13.20 -15.33
N GLY A 2 -19.26 13.75 -14.53
CA GLY A 2 -17.95 13.14 -14.30
C GLY A 2 -18.03 12.17 -13.12
N ILE A 3 -17.34 11.04 -13.23
CA ILE A 3 -17.17 10.06 -12.16
C ILE A 3 -15.70 10.10 -11.76
N LYS A 4 -15.41 9.96 -10.46
CA LYS A 4 -14.06 9.83 -9.93
C LYS A 4 -13.99 8.65 -8.97
N ALA A 5 -12.88 7.92 -9.00
CA ALA A 5 -12.51 7.00 -7.93
C ALA A 5 -11.72 7.77 -6.87
N ILE A 6 -12.06 7.57 -5.59
CA ILE A 6 -11.29 8.11 -4.46
C ILE A 6 -10.59 6.91 -3.82
N VAL A 7 -9.26 6.97 -3.75
CA VAL A 7 -8.44 5.91 -3.17
C VAL A 7 -8.14 6.28 -1.72
N GLU A 8 -8.56 5.41 -0.79
CA GLU A 8 -8.36 5.61 0.66
C GLU A 8 -7.22 4.76 1.22
N ALA A 9 -6.94 3.61 0.61
CA ALA A 9 -5.85 2.71 1.00
C ALA A 9 -5.35 1.94 -0.23
N ILE A 10 -4.11 1.46 -0.15
CA ILE A 10 -3.48 0.57 -1.14
C ILE A 10 -3.09 -0.69 -0.39
N VAL A 11 -3.54 -1.84 -0.88
CA VAL A 11 -3.17 -3.16 -0.34
C VAL A 11 -2.16 -3.82 -1.27
N GLU A 12 -1.16 -4.49 -0.71
CA GLU A 12 -0.15 -5.20 -1.47
C GLU A 12 -0.41 -6.71 -1.43
N PRO A 13 -0.71 -7.37 -2.57
CA PRO A 13 -0.79 -8.83 -2.61
C PRO A 13 0.59 -9.47 -2.42
N PRO A 14 0.66 -10.77 -2.07
CA PRO A 14 1.91 -11.52 -2.10
C PRO A 14 2.57 -11.42 -3.48
N GLN A 15 3.77 -10.84 -3.53
CA GLN A 15 4.46 -10.56 -4.78
C GLN A 15 5.98 -10.64 -4.59
N GLU A 16 6.67 -10.96 -5.67
CA GLU A 16 8.13 -10.96 -5.77
C GLU A 16 8.56 -9.85 -6.72
N GLY A 17 9.20 -8.81 -6.16
CA GLY A 17 9.74 -7.71 -6.94
C GLY A 17 11.12 -8.05 -7.51
N ASP A 18 11.35 -7.69 -8.78
CA ASP A 18 12.65 -7.69 -9.44
C ASP A 18 12.99 -6.27 -9.92
N THR A 19 14.21 -6.08 -10.41
CA THR A 19 14.72 -4.80 -10.90
C THR A 19 13.99 -4.29 -12.16
N ASP A 20 13.43 -5.19 -12.96
CA ASP A 20 12.75 -4.90 -14.23
C ASP A 20 11.33 -5.47 -14.31
N GLY A 21 10.76 -5.91 -13.19
CA GLY A 21 9.41 -6.44 -13.16
C GLY A 21 8.94 -6.83 -11.76
N LEU A 22 7.72 -7.38 -11.71
CA LEU A 22 7.20 -8.02 -10.52
C LEU A 22 6.47 -9.29 -10.96
N THR A 23 6.54 -10.33 -10.13
CA THR A 23 5.77 -11.56 -10.32
C THR A 23 4.77 -11.68 -9.18
N VAL A 24 3.52 -11.97 -9.52
CA VAL A 24 2.47 -12.30 -8.57
C VAL A 24 2.07 -13.75 -8.84
N ASP A 25 2.00 -14.57 -7.82
CA ASP A 25 1.56 -15.96 -7.97
C ASP A 25 0.04 -16.00 -8.20
N GLU A 26 -0.38 -16.46 -9.38
CA GLU A 26 -1.78 -16.47 -9.83
C GLU A 26 -2.72 -17.19 -8.85
N ASP A 27 -2.23 -18.22 -8.15
CA ASP A 27 -3.02 -19.00 -7.19
C ASP A 27 -3.23 -18.26 -5.86
N HIS A 28 -2.39 -17.27 -5.54
CA HIS A 28 -2.36 -16.58 -4.24
C HIS A 28 -2.73 -15.09 -4.32
N ILE A 29 -2.97 -14.52 -5.52
CA ILE A 29 -3.40 -13.12 -5.71
C ILE A 29 -4.65 -12.80 -4.87
N TRP A 30 -5.56 -13.77 -4.82
CA TRP A 30 -6.89 -13.62 -4.23
C TRP A 30 -6.95 -13.95 -2.74
N ASP A 31 -5.87 -14.48 -2.14
CA ASP A 31 -5.85 -14.83 -0.71
C ASP A 31 -6.10 -13.61 0.19
N ILE A 32 -5.75 -12.42 -0.29
CA ILE A 32 -5.98 -11.16 0.41
C ILE A 32 -7.30 -10.48 0.02
N GLU A 33 -7.94 -10.90 -1.07
CA GLU A 33 -9.09 -10.19 -1.62
C GLU A 33 -10.33 -10.29 -0.73
N ASP A 34 -10.62 -11.48 -0.20
CA ASP A 34 -11.78 -11.71 0.66
C ASP A 34 -11.69 -10.92 1.99
N PRO A 35 -10.57 -10.99 2.76
CA PRO A 35 -10.38 -10.15 3.94
C PRO A 35 -10.46 -8.65 3.65
N VAL A 36 -9.90 -8.20 2.52
CA VAL A 36 -9.95 -6.80 2.10
C VAL A 36 -11.38 -6.39 1.77
N LYS A 37 -12.14 -7.19 1.02
CA LYS A 37 -13.55 -6.93 0.70
C LYS A 37 -14.40 -6.88 1.97
N GLU A 38 -14.14 -7.78 2.92
CA GLU A 38 -14.84 -7.77 4.21
C GLU A 38 -14.55 -6.48 4.97
N LEU A 39 -13.28 -6.14 5.21
CA LEU A 39 -12.89 -4.89 5.89
C LEU A 39 -13.47 -3.66 5.16
N ALA A 40 -13.31 -3.60 3.84
CA ALA A 40 -13.81 -2.52 3.01
C ALA A 40 -15.34 -2.34 3.18
N SER A 41 -16.11 -3.43 3.24
CA SER A 41 -17.56 -3.37 3.47
C SER A 41 -17.96 -2.80 4.84
N LEU A 42 -17.04 -2.81 5.82
CA LEU A 42 -17.26 -2.32 7.18
C LEU A 42 -16.85 -0.85 7.37
N CYS A 43 -16.08 -0.28 6.44
CA CYS A 43 -15.54 1.07 6.54
C CYS A 43 -16.51 2.16 6.05
N GLY A 44 -16.61 3.26 6.79
CA GLY A 44 -17.32 4.47 6.38
C GLY A 44 -18.86 4.43 6.47
N ASP A 45 -19.49 5.58 6.25
CA ASP A 45 -20.93 5.79 6.50
C ASP A 45 -21.85 5.41 5.33
N SER A 46 -21.32 5.25 4.11
CA SER A 46 -22.10 5.26 2.86
C SER A 46 -21.80 4.07 1.93
N GLY A 47 -22.00 2.84 2.41
CA GLY A 47 -21.97 1.65 1.56
C GLY A 47 -20.63 0.93 1.43
N GLY A 48 -19.66 1.24 2.30
CA GLY A 48 -18.35 0.59 2.31
C GLY A 48 -17.36 1.16 1.30
N LEU A 49 -16.09 0.83 1.48
CA LEU A 49 -15.06 0.91 0.45
C LEU A 49 -15.19 -0.27 -0.52
N GLN A 50 -14.58 -0.14 -1.70
CA GLN A 50 -14.52 -1.18 -2.72
C GLN A 50 -13.16 -1.16 -3.42
N LEU A 51 -12.77 -2.28 -4.02
CA LEU A 51 -11.59 -2.34 -4.87
C LEU A 51 -11.87 -1.58 -6.18
N VAL A 52 -11.09 -0.53 -6.45
CA VAL A 52 -11.33 0.39 -7.59
C VAL A 52 -10.28 0.30 -8.69
N GLY A 53 -9.15 -0.36 -8.46
CA GLY A 53 -8.07 -0.46 -9.43
C GLY A 53 -6.80 -1.04 -8.84
N MET A 54 -5.73 -0.98 -9.62
CA MET A 54 -4.38 -1.42 -9.25
C MET A 54 -3.36 -0.31 -9.52
N VAL A 55 -2.25 -0.34 -8.80
CA VAL A 55 -1.11 0.55 -9.01
C VAL A 55 0.17 -0.27 -8.97
N TRP A 56 1.13 0.09 -9.80
CA TRP A 56 2.47 -0.50 -9.82
C TRP A 56 3.50 0.60 -10.08
N THR A 57 4.77 0.30 -9.85
CA THR A 57 5.88 1.23 -10.07
C THR A 57 6.73 0.76 -11.24
N ASP A 58 7.26 1.72 -12.01
CA ASP A 58 8.32 1.51 -13.00
C ASP A 58 9.33 2.63 -12.84
N LEU A 59 10.01 2.60 -11.70
CA LEU A 59 10.99 3.59 -11.31
C LEU A 59 12.39 3.01 -11.47
N THR A 60 13.29 3.77 -12.07
CA THR A 60 14.71 3.44 -12.09
C THR A 60 15.47 4.69 -11.74
N PRO A 61 16.25 4.69 -10.65
CA PRO A 61 16.99 5.88 -10.22
C PRO A 61 18.02 6.25 -11.29
N ASP A 62 18.21 7.56 -11.47
CA ASP A 62 19.28 8.09 -12.32
C ASP A 62 20.63 7.74 -11.67
N PRO A 63 21.59 7.16 -12.44
CA PRO A 63 22.89 6.77 -11.90
C PRO A 63 23.71 7.96 -11.39
N ASP A 64 23.51 9.16 -11.95
CA ASP A 64 24.24 10.38 -11.59
C ASP A 64 23.55 11.17 -10.47
N ASP A 65 22.22 11.08 -10.36
CA ASP A 65 21.41 11.74 -9.32
C ASP A 65 20.28 10.84 -8.84
N ARG A 66 20.52 10.09 -7.77
CA ARG A 66 19.57 9.10 -7.21
C ARG A 66 18.23 9.71 -6.76
N THR A 67 18.15 11.02 -6.55
CA THR A 67 16.89 11.70 -6.23
C THR A 67 15.95 11.84 -7.44
N LYS A 68 16.45 11.54 -8.64
CA LYS A 68 15.69 11.57 -9.89
C LYS A 68 15.50 10.16 -10.41
N SER A 69 14.40 9.96 -11.12
CA SER A 69 14.14 8.72 -11.86
C SER A 69 14.34 8.94 -13.35
N ILE A 70 14.94 7.96 -14.02
CA ILE A 70 15.08 7.92 -15.46
C ILE A 70 13.68 7.89 -16.08
N CYS A 71 13.42 8.85 -16.95
CA CYS A 71 12.19 8.89 -17.74
C CYS A 71 12.27 7.83 -18.85
N LYS A 72 12.00 6.56 -18.50
CA LYS A 72 11.82 5.47 -19.48
C LYS A 72 10.60 5.70 -20.37
N ARG A 73 9.69 6.52 -19.86
CA ARG A 73 8.34 6.67 -20.31
C ARG A 73 8.16 8.07 -20.97
N HIS A 74 8.23 8.28 -22.30
CA HIS A 74 7.94 9.57 -23.00
C HIS A 74 7.28 9.40 -24.39
N ALA A 75 7.07 10.48 -25.17
CA ALA A 75 6.43 10.39 -26.50
C ALA A 75 7.21 9.56 -27.57
N GLY A 76 8.45 9.16 -27.25
CA GLY A 76 9.26 8.21 -28.02
C GLY A 76 9.41 6.84 -27.33
N SER A 77 8.74 6.66 -26.18
CA SER A 77 8.68 5.44 -25.36
C SER A 77 7.64 5.59 -24.22
N TYR A 78 6.32 5.63 -24.40
CA TYR A 78 5.25 5.59 -23.35
C TYR A 78 5.42 6.17 -21.89
N PHE A 79 5.36 7.51 -21.71
CA PHE A 79 4.86 8.47 -20.64
C PHE A 79 5.22 8.56 -19.10
N LEU A 80 5.97 9.60 -18.69
CA LEU A 80 6.22 10.24 -17.38
C LEU A 80 6.75 11.70 -17.60
N ASN A 81 6.71 12.56 -16.57
CA ASN A 81 6.96 14.01 -16.63
C ASN A 81 8.39 14.42 -17.07
N LYS A 82 8.53 15.58 -17.73
CA LYS A 82 9.78 16.06 -18.38
C LYS A 82 10.95 16.34 -17.42
N ASP A 83 10.70 16.42 -16.12
CA ASP A 83 11.66 16.91 -15.12
C ASP A 83 12.33 15.79 -14.29
N GLY A 84 12.05 14.50 -14.60
CA GLY A 84 12.64 13.35 -13.87
C GLY A 84 12.07 13.12 -12.47
N ALA A 85 11.00 13.84 -12.12
CA ALA A 85 10.25 13.66 -10.87
C ALA A 85 9.29 12.47 -10.97
N VAL A 86 9.08 11.78 -9.85
CA VAL A 86 8.07 10.72 -9.73
C VAL A 86 6.68 11.32 -9.98
N ALA A 87 5.96 10.75 -10.94
CA ALA A 87 4.59 11.14 -11.26
C ALA A 87 3.70 9.91 -11.33
N VAL A 88 2.42 10.11 -11.05
CA VAL A 88 1.39 9.10 -11.25
C VAL A 88 0.78 9.34 -12.62
N GLU A 89 0.48 8.28 -13.35
CA GLU A 89 -0.33 8.34 -14.55
C GLU A 89 -1.44 7.30 -14.43
N ALA A 90 -2.66 7.67 -14.81
CA ALA A 90 -3.83 6.82 -14.64
C ALA A 90 -4.43 6.46 -16.00
N TYR A 91 -4.70 5.17 -16.19
CA TYR A 91 -5.24 4.62 -17.42
C TYR A 91 -6.38 3.65 -17.13
N MET A 92 -7.25 3.47 -18.11
CA MET A 92 -8.22 2.38 -18.14
C MET A 92 -8.09 1.64 -19.46
N ALA A 93 -8.29 0.32 -19.43
CA ALA A 93 -8.49 -0.44 -20.65
C ALA A 93 -9.85 -0.06 -21.27
N SER A 94 -9.93 0.01 -22.59
CA SER A 94 -11.20 0.19 -23.28
C SER A 94 -12.05 -1.09 -23.16
N GLU A 95 -13.38 -0.94 -23.22
CA GLU A 95 -14.31 -2.09 -23.27
C GLU A 95 -13.95 -3.07 -24.39
N GLN A 96 -13.44 -2.54 -25.52
CA GLN A 96 -12.98 -3.36 -26.64
C GLN A 96 -11.74 -4.17 -26.28
N ALA A 97 -10.81 -3.60 -25.52
CA ALA A 97 -9.63 -4.30 -25.02
C ALA A 97 -10.03 -5.45 -24.09
N ALA A 98 -10.93 -5.17 -23.13
CA ALA A 98 -11.44 -6.18 -22.21
C ALA A 98 -12.11 -7.34 -22.98
N ALA A 99 -13.00 -7.02 -23.93
CA ALA A 99 -13.66 -8.03 -24.76
C ALA A 99 -12.68 -8.84 -25.63
N MET A 100 -11.63 -8.21 -26.15
CA MET A 100 -10.60 -8.91 -26.95
C MET A 100 -9.75 -9.87 -26.10
N VAL A 101 -9.46 -9.51 -24.85
CA VAL A 101 -8.74 -10.37 -23.90
C VAL A 101 -9.63 -11.53 -23.45
N GLU A 102 -10.88 -11.25 -23.07
CA GLU A 102 -11.87 -12.28 -22.68
C GLU A 102 -12.14 -13.29 -23.79
N ALA A 103 -12.24 -12.81 -25.04
CA ALA A 103 -12.41 -13.66 -26.22
C ALA A 103 -11.10 -14.34 -26.68
N ASP A 104 -10.00 -14.21 -25.94
CA ASP A 104 -8.71 -14.83 -26.23
C ASP A 104 -8.20 -14.50 -27.66
N MET A 105 -8.39 -13.24 -28.10
CA MET A 105 -8.08 -12.78 -29.47
C MET A 105 -6.69 -12.15 -29.60
N VAL A 106 -6.11 -11.66 -28.49
CA VAL A 106 -4.87 -10.89 -28.49
C VAL A 106 -3.84 -11.44 -27.51
N GLU A 107 -2.56 -11.19 -27.78
CA GLU A 107 -1.44 -11.50 -26.89
C GLU A 107 -0.39 -10.37 -26.88
N ALA A 108 0.41 -10.35 -25.83
CA ALA A 108 1.56 -9.47 -25.75
C ALA A 108 2.56 -9.73 -26.89
N SER A 109 3.11 -8.65 -27.44
CA SER A 109 4.20 -8.72 -28.42
C SER A 109 5.56 -8.67 -27.72
N VAL A 110 6.62 -8.93 -28.48
CA VAL A 110 8.00 -8.64 -28.06
C VAL A 110 8.25 -7.12 -27.98
N ASP A 111 7.57 -6.36 -28.84
CA ASP A 111 7.57 -4.91 -28.79
C ASP A 111 6.45 -4.43 -27.86
N PRO A 112 6.76 -3.80 -26.70
CA PRO A 112 5.74 -3.37 -25.73
C PRO A 112 4.77 -2.32 -26.30
N GLY A 113 5.13 -1.64 -27.40
CA GLY A 113 4.25 -0.70 -28.09
C GLY A 113 3.15 -1.35 -28.93
N LEU A 114 3.23 -2.67 -29.14
CA LEU A 114 2.35 -3.41 -30.03
C LEU A 114 1.65 -4.56 -29.30
N VAL A 115 0.41 -4.80 -29.70
CA VAL A 115 -0.37 -5.98 -29.31
C VAL A 115 -0.52 -6.87 -30.52
N ARG A 116 -0.30 -8.18 -30.36
CA ARG A 116 -0.46 -9.15 -31.44
C ARG A 116 -1.88 -9.69 -31.46
N VAL A 117 -2.43 -9.83 -32.66
CA VAL A 117 -3.65 -10.59 -32.88
C VAL A 117 -3.26 -12.05 -33.04
N LYS A 118 -3.83 -12.93 -32.22
CA LYS A 118 -3.54 -14.37 -32.27
C LYS A 118 -3.93 -14.95 -33.63
N GLU A 119 -3.33 -16.08 -33.97
CA GLU A 119 -3.76 -16.86 -35.13
C GLU A 119 -5.01 -17.68 -34.80
N GLU A 120 -5.80 -17.97 -35.84
CA GLU A 120 -6.98 -18.84 -35.73
C GLU A 120 -6.53 -20.27 -35.38
N GLY A 121 -7.16 -20.85 -34.36
CA GLY A 121 -6.85 -22.19 -33.85
C GLY A 121 -8.11 -23.01 -33.63
N PRO A 122 -7.98 -24.32 -33.31
CA PRO A 122 -9.13 -25.16 -33.03
C PRO A 122 -9.92 -24.62 -31.83
N GLY A 123 -11.13 -24.11 -32.08
CA GLY A 123 -12.01 -23.53 -31.06
C GLY A 123 -11.84 -22.02 -30.82
N ARG A 124 -10.90 -21.34 -31.50
CA ARG A 124 -10.68 -19.89 -31.38
C ARG A 124 -11.05 -19.19 -32.69
N TYR A 125 -12.14 -18.44 -32.68
CA TYR A 125 -12.58 -17.62 -33.81
C TYR A 125 -12.09 -16.18 -33.65
N ILE A 126 -11.33 -15.69 -34.63
CA ILE A 126 -10.81 -14.31 -34.62
C ILE A 126 -11.34 -13.61 -35.88
N PRO A 127 -12.28 -12.65 -35.76
CA PRO A 127 -12.77 -11.90 -36.92
C PRO A 127 -11.67 -11.03 -37.55
N GLU A 128 -11.98 -10.41 -38.69
CA GLU A 128 -11.13 -9.36 -39.23
C GLU A 128 -11.16 -8.14 -38.31
N VAL A 129 -10.03 -7.85 -37.68
CA VAL A 129 -9.85 -6.70 -36.79
C VAL A 129 -9.19 -5.56 -37.57
N PHE A 130 -9.77 -4.37 -37.48
CA PHE A 130 -9.24 -3.15 -38.08
C PHE A 130 -9.18 -2.05 -37.03
N TYR A 131 -8.17 -1.19 -37.13
CA TYR A 131 -8.06 0.02 -36.33
C TYR A 131 -8.07 1.26 -37.24
N ARG A 132 -8.53 2.39 -36.71
CA ARG A 132 -8.61 3.66 -37.44
C ARG A 132 -7.68 4.67 -36.81
N TYR A 133 -6.91 5.35 -37.63
CA TYR A 133 -6.04 6.44 -37.19
C TYR A 133 -6.20 7.65 -38.10
N ARG A 134 -5.86 8.83 -37.56
CA ARG A 134 -5.85 10.07 -38.32
C ARG A 134 -4.43 10.31 -38.81
N ASN A 135 -4.25 10.40 -40.13
CA ASN A 135 -2.92 10.62 -40.70
C ASN A 135 -2.51 12.11 -40.61
N GLU A 136 -1.29 12.41 -41.04
CA GLU A 136 -0.70 13.76 -41.06
C GLU A 136 -1.54 14.78 -41.85
N TYR A 137 -2.37 14.31 -42.78
CA TYR A 137 -3.27 15.14 -43.58
C TYR A 137 -4.66 15.30 -42.95
N GLY A 138 -4.85 14.86 -41.70
CA GLY A 138 -6.12 14.95 -40.99
C GLY A 138 -7.21 14.02 -41.51
N ARG A 139 -6.86 13.00 -42.31
CA ARG A 139 -7.80 12.03 -42.88
C ARG A 139 -7.83 10.75 -42.06
N ASP A 140 -9.02 10.18 -41.92
CA ASP A 140 -9.21 8.88 -41.28
C ASP A 140 -8.80 7.76 -42.23
N VAL A 141 -7.86 6.94 -41.77
CA VAL A 141 -7.40 5.75 -42.48
C VAL A 141 -7.73 4.52 -41.65
N GLN A 142 -8.33 3.51 -42.28
CA GLN A 142 -8.57 2.19 -41.69
C GLN A 142 -7.43 1.26 -42.10
N LYS A 143 -6.84 0.55 -41.15
CA LYS A 143 -5.76 -0.41 -41.38
C LYS A 143 -6.06 -1.73 -40.68
N SER A 144 -5.63 -2.84 -41.29
CA SER A 144 -5.73 -4.16 -40.67
C SER A 144 -4.88 -4.21 -39.40
N ALA A 145 -5.43 -4.79 -38.33
CA ALA A 145 -4.74 -4.99 -37.07
C ALA A 145 -3.85 -6.25 -37.06
N ARG A 146 -3.93 -7.10 -38.10
CA ARG A 146 -3.05 -8.26 -38.25
C ARG A 146 -1.69 -7.84 -38.83
N PRO A 147 -0.57 -8.44 -38.38
CA PRO A 147 -0.45 -9.37 -37.26
C PRO A 147 -0.39 -8.69 -35.88
N ALA A 148 -0.13 -7.37 -35.86
CA ALA A 148 -0.05 -6.57 -34.64
C ALA A 148 -0.48 -5.13 -34.89
N PHE A 149 -0.94 -4.45 -33.83
CA PHE A 149 -1.37 -3.06 -33.86
C PHE A 149 -0.96 -2.31 -32.58
N PRO A 150 -0.92 -0.97 -32.58
CA PRO A 150 -0.43 -0.21 -31.42
C PRO A 150 -1.34 -0.36 -30.18
N VAL A 151 -0.72 -0.54 -29.01
CA VAL A 151 -1.43 -0.73 -27.73
C VAL A 151 -2.22 0.51 -27.29
N GLU A 152 -1.80 1.70 -27.72
CA GLU A 152 -2.43 2.98 -27.37
C GLU A 152 -3.93 3.04 -27.75
N TYR A 153 -4.37 2.30 -28.77
CA TYR A 153 -5.78 2.24 -29.17
C TYR A 153 -6.65 1.46 -28.18
N LEU A 154 -6.03 0.72 -27.26
CA LEU A 154 -6.70 -0.07 -26.22
C LEU A 154 -6.78 0.68 -24.88
N LEU A 155 -6.10 1.82 -24.74
CA LEU A 155 -5.97 2.55 -23.49
C LEU A 155 -6.72 3.88 -23.52
N ILE A 156 -7.27 4.26 -22.37
CA ILE A 156 -7.95 5.52 -22.13
C ILE A 156 -7.21 6.24 -21.02
N ASN A 157 -6.81 7.50 -21.26
CA ASN A 157 -6.17 8.33 -20.25
C ASN A 157 -7.19 8.84 -19.24
N VAL A 158 -6.85 8.78 -17.96
CA VAL A 158 -7.66 9.28 -16.84
C VAL A 158 -6.92 10.39 -16.12
N THR A 159 -7.63 11.46 -15.77
CA THR A 159 -7.04 12.55 -14.98
C THR A 159 -6.96 12.13 -13.51
N HIS A 160 -5.84 12.44 -12.86
CA HIS A 160 -5.62 12.19 -11.44
C HIS A 160 -5.33 13.51 -10.69
N GLY A 161 -5.34 13.45 -9.35
CA GLY A 161 -5.00 14.59 -8.51
C GLY A 161 -5.32 14.35 -7.04
N PHE A 162 -4.80 15.23 -6.18
CA PHE A 162 -5.02 15.19 -4.74
C PHE A 162 -6.01 16.28 -4.32
N PRO A 163 -6.88 16.03 -3.32
CA PRO A 163 -7.76 17.05 -2.79
C PRO A 163 -6.96 18.15 -2.08
N ILE A 164 -7.40 19.41 -2.23
CA ILE A 164 -6.77 20.57 -1.56
C ILE A 164 -6.92 20.47 -0.04
N ASN A 165 -8.10 20.04 0.42
CA ASN A 165 -8.38 19.79 1.82
C ASN A 165 -8.67 18.29 1.99
N PRO A 166 -7.66 17.45 2.28
CA PRO A 166 -7.85 16.02 2.44
C PRO A 166 -8.68 15.71 3.69
N SER A 167 -9.60 14.77 3.54
CA SER A 167 -10.42 14.21 4.61
C SER A 167 -10.47 12.69 4.46
N PRO A 168 -9.33 12.00 4.66
CA PRO A 168 -9.22 10.57 4.44
C PRO A 168 -10.03 9.77 5.47
N VAL A 169 -10.46 8.57 5.08
CA VAL A 169 -11.14 7.62 5.96
C VAL A 169 -10.18 7.09 7.03
N PHE A 170 -8.95 6.78 6.65
CA PHE A 170 -7.88 6.32 7.53
C PHE A 170 -6.97 7.48 7.91
N ARG A 171 -6.70 7.63 9.20
CA ARG A 171 -5.96 8.77 9.78
C ARG A 171 -4.55 8.44 10.22
N SER A 172 -4.18 7.16 10.17
CA SER A 172 -2.84 6.68 10.46
C SER A 172 -2.30 5.77 9.36
N ASN A 173 -0.98 5.81 9.22
CA ASN A 173 -0.14 4.99 8.34
C ASN A 173 1.07 4.43 9.11
N SER A 174 0.93 4.29 10.43
CA SER A 174 2.03 3.94 11.33
C SER A 174 2.28 2.43 11.44
N PHE A 175 1.31 1.61 11.01
CA PHE A 175 1.44 0.16 11.07
C PHE A 175 2.17 -0.41 9.85
N ALA A 176 2.76 -1.59 10.02
CA ALA A 176 3.48 -2.25 8.95
C ALA A 176 2.49 -2.75 7.87
N ILE A 177 2.76 -2.39 6.62
CA ILE A 177 2.06 -2.90 5.42
C ILE A 177 2.37 -4.39 5.27
N GLU A 178 1.35 -5.16 4.94
CA GLU A 178 1.39 -6.59 4.67
C GLU A 178 2.36 -6.97 3.54
N ASN A 179 2.73 -8.26 3.47
CA ASN A 179 3.52 -8.83 2.38
C ASN A 179 4.88 -8.15 2.10
N ARG A 180 5.47 -7.51 3.11
CA ARG A 180 6.81 -6.89 3.04
C ARG A 180 7.83 -7.50 4.02
N PRO A 181 8.01 -8.83 4.07
CA PRO A 181 8.81 -9.50 5.11
C PRO A 181 10.27 -9.02 5.17
N LEU A 182 10.85 -8.56 4.05
CA LEU A 182 12.21 -8.04 3.97
C LEU A 182 12.36 -6.60 4.50
N LEU A 183 11.27 -5.85 4.62
CA LEU A 183 11.26 -4.43 5.00
C LEU A 183 10.67 -4.24 6.39
N GLN A 184 9.51 -4.83 6.62
CA GLN A 184 8.74 -4.66 7.84
C GLN A 184 7.87 -5.90 8.09
N THR A 185 7.79 -6.29 9.36
CA THR A 185 6.96 -7.41 9.80
C THR A 185 5.80 -6.90 10.63
N GLN A 186 4.62 -7.48 10.39
CA GLN A 186 3.45 -7.22 11.22
C GLN A 186 3.58 -8.02 12.51
N ASP A 187 3.70 -7.32 13.64
CA ASP A 187 3.86 -7.93 14.95
C ASP A 187 2.83 -7.36 15.92
N PHE A 188 2.05 -8.26 16.52
CA PHE A 188 1.06 -7.90 17.52
C PHE A 188 1.70 -7.32 18.79
N SER A 189 2.92 -7.71 19.13
CA SER A 189 3.64 -7.18 20.29
C SER A 189 3.89 -5.67 20.16
N LYS A 190 4.16 -5.19 18.94
CA LYS A 190 4.30 -3.76 18.64
C LYS A 190 2.98 -3.02 18.85
N VAL A 191 1.86 -3.60 18.42
CA VAL A 191 0.51 -3.03 18.65
C VAL A 191 0.24 -2.86 20.14
N LEU A 192 0.54 -3.88 20.95
CA LEU A 192 0.35 -3.80 22.41
C LEU A 192 1.21 -2.69 23.04
N GLN A 193 2.47 -2.57 22.63
CA GLN A 193 3.38 -1.53 23.13
C GLN A 193 2.90 -0.12 22.74
N ASP A 194 2.44 0.07 21.52
CA ASP A 194 2.00 1.37 21.02
C ASP A 194 0.68 1.79 21.70
N LEU A 195 -0.27 0.86 21.85
CA LEU A 195 -1.48 1.11 22.65
C LEU A 195 -1.17 1.47 24.10
N HIS A 196 -0.18 0.80 24.71
CA HIS A 196 0.27 1.14 26.06
C HIS A 196 0.86 2.55 26.14
N LYS A 197 1.77 2.90 25.22
CA LYS A 197 2.40 4.24 25.15
C LYS A 197 1.38 5.35 24.94
N LEU A 198 0.32 5.08 24.17
CA LEU A 198 -0.78 6.01 23.93
C LEU A 198 -1.74 6.15 25.11
N GLY A 199 -1.57 5.36 26.18
CA GLY A 199 -2.44 5.41 27.36
C GLY A 199 -3.81 4.76 27.14
N ALA A 200 -3.93 3.83 26.18
CA ALA A 200 -5.20 3.16 25.84
C ALA A 200 -5.85 2.43 27.03
N THR A 201 -5.06 2.11 28.06
CA THR A 201 -5.53 1.42 29.27
C THR A 201 -6.31 2.31 30.23
N ASP A 202 -6.24 3.63 30.09
CA ASP A 202 -6.90 4.59 30.98
C ASP A 202 -7.49 5.77 30.16
N LEU A 203 -8.60 5.49 29.48
CA LEU A 203 -9.26 6.41 28.54
C LEU A 203 -10.24 7.36 29.25
N LEU A 204 -9.75 8.15 30.19
CA LEU A 204 -10.55 9.16 30.90
C LEU A 204 -10.62 10.50 30.15
N ASP A 205 -9.58 10.82 29.38
CA ASP A 205 -9.43 12.09 28.67
C ASP A 205 -9.83 11.95 27.19
N PRO A 206 -10.70 12.85 26.66
CA PRO A 206 -11.13 12.80 25.26
C PRO A 206 -10.00 12.92 24.23
N THR A 207 -8.93 13.65 24.54
CA THR A 207 -7.77 13.80 23.64
C THR A 207 -6.96 12.50 23.54
N THR A 208 -6.81 11.77 24.65
CA THR A 208 -6.19 10.43 24.66
C THR A 208 -7.03 9.44 23.86
N VAL A 209 -8.36 9.48 24.01
CA VAL A 209 -9.28 8.67 23.21
C VAL A 209 -9.08 8.95 21.72
N LEU A 210 -9.05 10.22 21.31
CA LEU A 210 -8.85 10.60 19.91
C LEU A 210 -7.51 10.09 19.36
N LYS A 211 -6.41 10.20 20.13
CA LYS A 211 -5.10 9.67 19.72
C LYS A 211 -5.11 8.16 19.50
N VAL A 212 -5.73 7.40 20.41
CA VAL A 212 -5.85 5.94 20.29
C VAL A 212 -6.71 5.59 19.07
N MET A 213 -7.80 6.31 18.87
CA MET A 213 -8.64 6.10 17.70
C MET A 213 -7.94 6.47 16.39
N ASP A 214 -7.13 7.53 16.35
CA ASP A 214 -6.34 7.89 15.16
C ASP A 214 -5.31 6.80 14.85
N TYR A 215 -4.63 6.26 15.86
CA TYR A 215 -3.73 5.11 15.71
C TYR A 215 -4.45 3.86 15.18
N LEU A 216 -5.64 3.56 15.70
CA LEU A 216 -6.45 2.44 15.23
C LEU A 216 -7.06 2.67 13.84
N SER A 217 -7.11 3.92 13.37
CA SER A 217 -7.59 4.32 12.04
C SER A 217 -6.51 4.11 10.97
N ASP A 218 -5.94 2.90 10.92
CA ASP A 218 -4.93 2.46 9.96
C ASP A 218 -5.45 1.21 9.23
N PHE A 219 -5.51 1.25 7.90
CA PHE A 219 -6.07 0.16 7.10
C PHE A 219 -5.34 -1.17 7.30
N HIS A 220 -4.01 -1.14 7.35
CA HIS A 220 -3.18 -2.34 7.46
C HIS A 220 -3.29 -2.94 8.85
N LEU A 221 -3.41 -2.11 9.88
CA LEU A 221 -3.69 -2.57 11.24
C LEU A 221 -5.07 -3.24 11.33
N LEU A 222 -6.11 -2.61 10.78
CA LEU A 222 -7.45 -3.17 10.79
C LEU A 222 -7.55 -4.47 9.98
N LEU A 223 -6.76 -4.62 8.92
CA LEU A 223 -6.65 -5.86 8.14
C LEU A 223 -5.92 -6.96 8.94
N PHE A 224 -4.92 -6.60 9.73
CA PHE A 224 -4.14 -7.52 10.55
C PHE A 224 -4.87 -8.01 11.81
N LEU A 225 -5.66 -7.16 12.47
CA LEU A 225 -6.27 -7.46 13.77
C LEU A 225 -7.07 -8.78 13.84
N PRO A 226 -7.90 -9.16 12.84
CA PRO A 226 -8.61 -10.44 12.86
C PRO A 226 -7.68 -11.66 12.96
N SER A 227 -6.50 -11.61 12.32
CA SER A 227 -5.52 -12.72 12.33
C SER A 227 -4.96 -13.02 13.73
N THR A 228 -5.05 -12.06 14.66
CA THR A 228 -4.59 -12.21 16.04
C THR A 228 -5.50 -13.11 16.87
N GLY A 229 -6.77 -13.27 16.48
CA GLY A 229 -7.78 -14.02 17.22
C GLY A 229 -8.16 -13.42 18.59
N MET A 230 -7.69 -12.21 18.92
CA MET A 230 -7.90 -11.60 20.23
C MET A 230 -9.23 -10.87 20.37
N LEU A 231 -9.81 -10.43 19.25
CA LEU A 231 -11.07 -9.68 19.21
C LEU A 231 -12.16 -10.57 18.60
N GLY A 232 -13.33 -10.60 19.24
CA GLY A 232 -14.51 -11.20 18.64
C GLY A 232 -14.98 -10.41 17.42
N GLU A 233 -15.68 -11.07 16.51
CA GLU A 233 -16.16 -10.49 15.24
C GLU A 233 -17.01 -9.23 15.46
N ARG A 234 -17.85 -9.25 16.49
CA ARG A 234 -18.73 -8.12 16.84
C ARG A 234 -17.92 -6.92 17.35
N GLU A 235 -16.95 -7.17 18.23
CA GLU A 235 -16.10 -6.13 18.81
C GLU A 235 -15.19 -5.51 17.73
N TYR A 236 -14.61 -6.34 16.86
CA TYR A 236 -13.86 -5.89 15.69
C TYR A 236 -14.68 -4.97 14.79
N LYS A 237 -15.91 -5.39 14.41
CA LYS A 237 -16.82 -4.58 13.59
C LYS A 237 -17.15 -3.23 14.24
N ASN A 238 -17.29 -3.19 15.56
CA ASN A 238 -17.54 -1.93 16.28
C ASN A 238 -16.32 -1.01 16.28
N ILE A 239 -15.10 -1.57 16.42
CA ILE A 239 -13.85 -0.80 16.31
C ILE A 239 -13.73 -0.19 14.91
N VAL A 240 -13.85 -0.99 13.86
CA VAL A 240 -13.76 -0.51 12.46
C VAL A 240 -14.75 0.63 12.21
N LYS A 241 -16.01 0.47 12.63
CA LYS A 241 -17.02 1.53 12.51
C LYS A 241 -16.65 2.79 13.29
N ALA A 242 -16.15 2.66 14.52
CA ALA A 242 -15.80 3.81 15.34
C ALA A 242 -14.63 4.63 14.76
N VAL A 243 -13.61 3.96 14.20
CA VAL A 243 -12.37 4.61 13.73
C VAL A 243 -12.44 5.08 12.28
N THR A 244 -13.44 4.64 11.51
CA THR A 244 -13.69 5.07 10.12
C THR A 244 -14.91 5.99 9.97
N ALA A 245 -15.65 6.25 11.06
CA ALA A 245 -16.77 7.17 11.07
C ALA A 245 -16.31 8.64 10.94
N PRO A 246 -17.20 9.53 10.45
CA PRO A 246 -17.00 10.97 10.51
C PRO A 246 -16.79 11.50 11.93
N ASP A 247 -16.16 12.68 12.01
CA ASP A 247 -15.74 13.31 13.28
C ASP A 247 -16.85 13.51 14.30
N ASP A 248 -18.07 13.78 13.86
CA ASP A 248 -19.22 14.04 14.72
C ASP A 248 -19.79 12.77 15.38
N GLN A 249 -19.47 11.59 14.84
CA GLN A 249 -20.01 10.30 15.31
C GLN A 249 -18.97 9.42 16.01
N ARG A 250 -17.69 9.56 15.67
CA ARG A 250 -16.61 8.64 16.09
C ARG A 250 -16.51 8.46 17.61
N LEU A 251 -16.56 9.54 18.40
CA LEU A 251 -16.43 9.47 19.86
C LEU A 251 -17.56 8.67 20.50
N LYS A 252 -18.80 8.91 20.05
CA LYS A 252 -19.98 8.20 20.54
C LYS A 252 -19.93 6.71 20.22
N LEU A 253 -19.42 6.33 19.05
CA LEU A 253 -19.23 4.93 18.68
C LEU A 253 -18.10 4.28 19.51
N MET A 254 -17.02 5.02 19.77
CA MET A 254 -15.90 4.55 20.58
C MET A 254 -16.29 4.31 22.03
N GLU A 255 -17.20 5.10 22.61
CA GLU A 255 -17.76 4.84 23.95
C GLU A 255 -18.38 3.43 24.06
N GLY A 256 -19.06 2.96 23.01
CA GLY A 256 -19.60 1.61 22.96
C GLY A 256 -18.52 0.54 22.91
N VAL A 257 -17.43 0.79 22.16
CA VAL A 257 -16.26 -0.10 22.08
C VAL A 257 -15.57 -0.20 23.44
N MET A 258 -15.31 0.93 24.10
CA MET A 258 -14.60 0.97 25.38
C MET A 258 -15.31 0.20 26.49
N ASN A 259 -16.65 0.16 26.44
CA ASN A 259 -17.46 -0.57 27.42
C ASN A 259 -17.66 -2.06 27.08
N SER A 260 -17.08 -2.56 25.98
CA SER A 260 -17.18 -3.97 25.58
C SER A 260 -16.17 -4.87 26.32
N ASP A 261 -16.57 -6.11 26.59
CA ASP A 261 -15.71 -7.11 27.25
C ASP A 261 -14.43 -7.42 26.43
N GLY A 262 -14.53 -7.40 25.10
CA GLY A 262 -13.38 -7.63 24.21
C GLY A 262 -12.35 -6.50 24.30
N TRP A 263 -12.78 -5.24 24.37
CA TRP A 263 -11.87 -4.11 24.60
C TRP A 263 -11.19 -4.21 25.97
N GLN A 264 -11.96 -4.52 27.02
CA GLN A 264 -11.40 -4.69 28.37
C GLN A 264 -10.37 -5.82 28.44
N THR A 265 -10.62 -6.91 27.74
CA THR A 265 -9.69 -8.04 27.62
C THR A 265 -8.41 -7.63 26.89
N LEU A 266 -8.52 -6.93 25.76
CA LEU A 266 -7.37 -6.41 25.04
C LEU A 266 -6.55 -5.45 25.94
N MET A 267 -7.21 -4.54 26.66
CA MET A 267 -6.53 -3.61 27.57
C MET A 267 -5.87 -4.33 28.76
N ALA A 268 -6.41 -5.45 29.23
CA ALA A 268 -5.75 -6.28 30.24
C ALA A 268 -4.44 -6.87 29.69
N ILE A 269 -4.46 -7.41 28.47
CA ILE A 269 -3.26 -7.94 27.79
C ILE A 269 -2.22 -6.83 27.56
N VAL A 270 -2.66 -5.63 27.15
CA VAL A 270 -1.79 -4.46 26.99
C VAL A 270 -1.08 -4.10 28.30
N ARG A 271 -1.78 -4.15 29.45
CA ARG A 271 -1.17 -3.88 30.78
C ARG A 271 -0.14 -4.94 31.16
N GLU A 272 -0.40 -6.21 30.86
CA GLU A 272 0.51 -7.32 31.18
C GLU A 272 1.75 -7.32 30.28
N ASN A 273 1.61 -6.92 29.01
CA ASN A 273 2.70 -6.82 28.04
C ASN A 273 3.38 -5.45 28.03
N ALA A 274 2.98 -4.55 28.92
CA ALA A 274 3.66 -3.28 29.11
C ALA A 274 5.13 -3.57 29.48
N PRO A 275 6.10 -2.87 28.88
CA PRO A 275 7.49 -3.02 29.29
C PRO A 275 7.57 -2.70 30.78
N SER A 276 7.81 -3.73 31.60
CA SER A 276 8.04 -3.54 33.03
C SER A 276 9.08 -2.45 33.17
N ALA A 277 8.71 -1.34 33.81
CA ALA A 277 9.67 -0.34 34.24
C ALA A 277 10.65 -1.08 35.13
N ARG A 278 11.78 -1.53 34.56
CA ARG A 278 12.92 -1.97 35.33
C ARG A 278 13.36 -0.72 36.06
N THR A 279 12.90 -0.59 37.31
CA THR A 279 13.54 0.28 38.27
C THR A 279 15.02 -0.07 38.19
N ALA A 280 15.84 0.91 37.80
CA ALA A 280 17.28 0.79 37.89
C ALA A 280 17.64 0.67 39.37
N GLY A 281 17.46 -0.53 39.94
CA GLY A 281 17.99 -0.88 41.23
C GLY A 281 19.52 -0.83 41.15
N PRO A 282 20.21 -0.48 42.24
CA PRO A 282 21.66 -0.49 42.25
C PRO A 282 22.15 -1.89 41.86
N ARG A 283 23.00 -1.97 40.83
CA ARG A 283 23.65 -3.24 40.48
C ARG A 283 24.45 -3.72 41.70
N PRO A 284 24.26 -4.96 42.20
CA PRO A 284 25.20 -5.54 43.14
C PRO A 284 26.53 -5.79 42.42
N ASP A 285 27.63 -5.34 43.01
CA ASP A 285 28.99 -5.56 42.52
C ASP A 285 29.24 -7.05 42.24
N SER A 286 29.46 -7.38 40.98
CA SER A 286 29.96 -8.69 40.57
C SER A 286 31.50 -8.68 40.64
N PRO A 287 32.14 -9.66 41.28
CA PRO A 287 33.59 -9.67 41.52
C PRO A 287 34.45 -10.10 40.30
N PHE A 288 33.88 -10.15 39.10
CA PHE A 288 34.61 -10.52 37.89
C PHE A 288 35.00 -9.29 37.07
N GLU A 289 36.20 -8.78 37.35
CA GLU A 289 36.88 -7.81 36.47
C GLU A 289 37.42 -8.55 35.23
N ILE A 290 36.86 -8.20 34.06
CA ILE A 290 37.37 -8.64 32.76
C ILE A 290 38.71 -7.92 32.50
N PRO A 291 39.79 -8.64 32.15
CA PRO A 291 41.10 -8.06 31.86
C PRO A 291 41.06 -6.97 30.77
N PRO A 292 41.88 -5.91 30.88
CA PRO A 292 41.83 -4.73 30.00
C PRO A 292 42.21 -4.99 28.54
N GLU A 293 42.74 -6.17 28.20
CA GLU A 293 43.16 -6.51 26.83
C GLU A 293 42.01 -6.99 25.91
N LEU A 294 40.78 -7.11 26.43
CA LEU A 294 39.59 -7.49 25.66
C LEU A 294 38.59 -6.33 25.50
N ARG A 295 39.00 -5.09 25.76
CA ARG A 295 38.10 -3.92 25.80
C ARG A 295 38.02 -3.09 24.52
N ASP A 296 38.74 -3.44 23.46
CA ASP A 296 38.71 -2.68 22.21
C ASP A 296 38.29 -3.56 21.03
N GLU A 297 36.99 -3.63 20.80
CA GLU A 297 36.39 -3.67 19.47
C GLU A 297 35.10 -2.84 19.59
N PRO A 298 34.97 -1.68 18.90
CA PRO A 298 33.71 -0.97 18.88
C PRO A 298 32.70 -1.86 18.14
N MET A 299 31.75 -2.44 18.89
CA MET A 299 30.49 -2.89 18.32
C MET A 299 29.89 -1.66 17.64
N HIS A 300 30.00 -1.60 16.31
CA HIS A 300 29.13 -0.75 15.53
C HIS A 300 27.71 -1.22 15.83
N ASP A 301 26.94 -0.39 16.52
CA ASP A 301 25.49 -0.47 16.48
C ASP A 301 25.11 -0.52 14.99
N VAL A 302 24.64 -1.69 14.56
CA VAL A 302 23.98 -1.84 13.26
C VAL A 302 22.67 -1.08 13.40
N ALA A 303 22.74 0.24 13.20
CA ALA A 303 21.56 1.07 13.08
C ALA A 303 20.71 0.44 11.98
N GLY A 304 19.48 0.08 12.32
CA GLY A 304 18.59 -0.63 11.41
C GLY A 304 18.32 0.21 10.17
N ASP A 305 18.54 -0.41 9.02
CA ASP A 305 18.00 -0.04 7.72
C ASP A 305 16.59 0.55 7.84
N ARG A 306 16.39 1.79 7.33
CA ARG A 306 15.12 2.52 7.48
C ARG A 306 14.33 2.50 6.16
N PRO A 307 13.23 1.74 6.07
CA PRO A 307 12.38 1.76 4.89
C PRO A 307 11.67 3.11 4.75
N CYS A 308 11.56 3.60 3.52
CA CYS A 308 10.85 4.83 3.20
C CYS A 308 9.34 4.65 3.37
N PRO A 309 8.64 5.57 4.07
CA PRO A 309 7.19 5.50 4.24
C PRO A 309 6.41 5.76 2.93
N HIS A 310 7.07 6.23 1.87
CA HIS A 310 6.44 6.64 0.61
C HIS A 310 6.67 5.66 -0.54
N CYS A 311 7.91 5.21 -0.74
CA CYS A 311 8.27 4.32 -1.85
C CYS A 311 8.87 3.00 -1.40
N THR A 312 8.81 2.70 -0.10
CA THR A 312 9.18 1.40 0.52
C THR A 312 10.66 1.04 0.46
N TYR A 313 11.46 1.77 -0.32
CA TYR A 313 12.90 1.57 -0.45
C TYR A 313 13.63 1.64 0.89
N VAL A 314 14.60 0.73 1.09
CA VAL A 314 15.45 0.65 2.29
C VAL A 314 16.60 1.64 2.21
N ASN A 315 16.58 2.63 3.09
CA ASN A 315 17.61 3.66 3.12
C ASN A 315 18.68 3.32 4.14
N VAL A 316 19.89 3.76 3.83
CA VAL A 316 21.06 3.61 4.70
C VAL A 316 20.82 4.34 6.02
N PRO A 317 21.26 3.81 7.17
CA PRO A 317 21.06 4.47 8.44
C PRO A 317 21.63 5.89 8.48
N GLY A 318 20.81 6.85 8.91
CA GLY A 318 21.21 8.27 9.05
C GLY A 318 20.78 9.18 7.89
N THR A 319 20.13 8.66 6.84
CA THR A 319 19.52 9.52 5.81
C THR A 319 18.27 10.21 6.34
N THR A 320 18.07 11.47 5.94
CA THR A 320 16.87 12.27 6.28
C THR A 320 15.78 12.13 5.24
N ASP A 321 16.16 11.95 3.98
CA ASP A 321 15.29 11.79 2.82
C ASP A 321 15.54 10.41 2.19
N CYS A 322 14.55 9.91 1.46
CA CYS A 322 14.65 8.64 0.79
C CYS A 322 15.57 8.71 -0.43
N ASP A 323 16.49 7.78 -0.54
CA ASP A 323 17.45 7.65 -1.64
C ASP A 323 16.80 7.32 -2.99
N VAL A 324 15.55 6.86 -3.01
CA VAL A 324 14.82 6.52 -4.26
C VAL A 324 13.76 7.54 -4.63
N CYS A 325 12.92 7.98 -3.68
CA CYS A 325 11.85 8.93 -4.00
C CYS A 325 12.14 10.37 -3.58
N GLY A 326 13.26 10.65 -2.91
CA GLY A 326 13.65 11.99 -2.46
C GLY A 326 12.73 12.62 -1.41
N LEU A 327 11.80 11.84 -0.82
CA LEU A 327 10.85 12.32 0.19
C LEU A 327 11.39 12.08 1.61
N PRO A 328 11.04 12.94 2.58
CA PRO A 328 11.51 12.81 3.96
C PRO A 328 11.17 11.44 4.56
N LEU A 329 12.13 10.84 5.28
CA LEU A 329 11.92 9.60 6.05
C LEU A 329 11.22 9.85 7.39
N SER A 330 11.14 11.11 7.83
CA SER A 330 10.22 11.55 8.87
C SER A 330 8.82 11.70 8.26
N GLY A 331 8.10 10.58 8.13
CA GLY A 331 6.65 10.60 7.98
C GLY A 331 5.99 11.12 9.25
#